data_AF-A0A3N5HP27-F1
#
_entry.id   AF-A0A3N5HP27-F1
#
_cell.length_a   1.000
_cell.length_b   1.000
_cell.length_c   1.000
_cell.angle_alpha   90.00
_cell.angle_beta   90.00
_cell.angle_gamma   90.00
#
_symmetry.space_group_name_H-M   'P 1'
#
loop_
_entity.id
_entity.type
_entity.pdbx_description
1 polymer ?
#
loop_
_entity_poly.entity_id
_entity_poly.type
_entity_poly.pdbx_seq_one_letter_code
_entity_poly.pdbx_strand_id
1 'polypeptide(L)'
;MSMAGPRRIFAALLALLCLVGTALAFDEALVRRAERAIEEYRPQLLNISKELQNPALDEQQLVTFRDRLELIRADAVKLSTSLAAPIAEVNQQLASLGPAPGGNETEPSTVADERRDLLASLNRLSGIKSRLDVGAVEAEQMAGRIAAIQRNSFLERIFESDRPILSPSLWVDTGAGISLFASRLGGLFAAWWDEVAPTANFRTLLLIPIFASILGVGYVLLRRGLVRWTRSRPREQQIPNDLNRLWRIFRALITTVVALIILYAPVRVALKLGGFITPRFDLILTAVFELILASLIYYVLALRVSSPGNPAWRIINLGEVAASRLPVLVGIAGLVSVGNERMLALADAVFLPVSYT
;
A
#
# COMPACT_ATOMS: atom_id res chain seq x y z
N MET A 1 42.01 31.16 48.97
CA MET A 1 41.39 29.84 48.69
C MET A 1 40.03 29.80 49.38
N SER A 2 39.05 30.60 48.91
CA SER A 2 37.87 30.24 48.10
C SER A 2 36.89 29.23 48.72
N MET A 3 35.90 29.76 49.46
CA MET A 3 34.70 29.09 49.99
C MET A 3 33.62 28.87 48.91
N ALA A 4 33.91 28.08 47.86
CA ALA A 4 33.01 27.91 46.71
C ALA A 4 32.35 26.51 46.57
N GLY A 5 32.43 25.65 47.61
CA GLY A 5 31.96 24.25 47.57
C GLY A 5 30.44 24.04 47.61
N PRO A 6 29.68 24.60 48.58
CA PRO A 6 28.30 24.18 48.81
C PRO A 6 27.28 24.76 47.81
N ARG A 7 27.53 25.98 47.29
CA ARG A 7 26.64 26.63 46.30
C ARG A 7 26.61 25.93 44.94
N ARG A 8 27.72 25.32 44.53
CA ARG A 8 27.81 24.59 43.24
C ARG A 8 27.08 23.25 43.30
N ILE A 9 27.13 22.57 44.44
CA ILE A 9 26.43 21.30 44.66
C ILE A 9 24.91 21.54 44.69
N PHE A 10 24.45 22.58 45.39
CA PHE A 10 23.03 22.93 45.44
C PHE A 10 22.47 23.31 44.06
N ALA A 11 23.22 24.07 43.26
CA ALA A 11 22.83 24.42 41.90
C ALA A 11 22.79 23.21 40.95
N ALA A 12 23.71 22.25 41.10
CA ALA A 12 23.71 21.01 40.31
C ALA A 12 22.52 20.11 40.67
N LEU A 13 22.15 20.01 41.94
CA LEU A 13 21.01 19.24 42.41
C LEU A 13 19.67 19.85 41.94
N LEU A 14 19.58 21.18 41.94
CA LEU A 14 18.41 21.91 41.42
C LEU A 14 18.29 21.79 39.89
N ALA A 15 19.40 21.80 39.16
CA ALA A 15 19.41 21.57 37.71
C ALA A 15 19.01 20.12 37.35
N LEU A 16 19.44 19.13 38.15
CA LEU A 16 19.04 17.73 37.98
C LEU A 16 17.54 17.53 38.28
N LEU A 17 17.02 18.16 39.35
CA LEU A 17 15.59 18.16 39.69
C LEU A 17 14.73 18.85 38.62
N CYS A 18 15.21 19.93 38.02
CA CYS A 18 14.53 20.59 36.90
C CYS A 18 14.53 19.74 35.62
N LEU A 19 15.63 19.04 35.31
CA LEU A 19 15.72 18.13 34.15
C LEU A 19 14.77 16.93 34.28
N VAL A 20 14.73 16.30 35.45
CA VAL A 20 13.81 15.18 35.75
C VAL A 20 12.35 15.64 35.74
N GLY A 21 12.04 16.82 36.28
CA GLY A 21 10.70 17.39 36.27
C GLY A 21 10.18 17.73 34.86
N THR A 22 11.05 18.15 33.94
CA THR A 22 10.66 18.45 32.55
C THR A 22 10.39 17.20 31.71
N ALA A 23 11.10 16.09 31.95
CA ALA A 23 10.88 14.83 31.24
C ALA A 23 9.50 14.22 31.60
N LEU A 24 9.17 14.18 32.90
CA LEU A 24 7.89 13.66 33.40
C LEU A 24 6.67 14.49 32.92
N ALA A 25 6.83 15.80 32.72
CA ALA A 25 5.75 16.67 32.25
C ALA A 25 5.44 16.49 30.75
N PHE A 26 6.43 16.14 29.94
CA PHE A 26 6.27 15.89 28.51
C PHE A 26 5.50 14.59 28.24
N ASP A 27 5.81 13.53 28.98
CA ASP A 27 5.15 12.23 28.85
C ASP A 27 3.67 12.28 29.24
N GLU A 28 3.32 12.92 30.36
CA GLU A 28 1.91 12.96 30.78
C GLU A 28 1.04 13.82 29.83
N ALA A 29 1.62 14.86 29.21
CA ALA A 29 0.92 15.64 28.19
C ALA A 29 0.64 14.83 26.92
N LEU A 30 1.61 14.02 26.49
CA LEU A 30 1.46 13.11 25.35
C LEU A 30 0.42 12.03 25.63
N VAL A 31 0.48 11.40 26.80
CA VAL A 31 -0.46 10.37 27.26
C VAL A 31 -1.88 10.92 27.28
N ARG A 32 -2.13 12.09 27.89
CA ARG A 32 -3.45 12.72 27.90
C ARG A 32 -3.94 13.12 26.50
N ARG A 33 -3.04 13.44 25.58
CA ARG A 33 -3.41 13.71 24.18
C ARG A 33 -3.83 12.42 23.48
N ALA A 34 -3.07 11.35 23.65
CA ALA A 34 -3.37 10.04 23.08
C ALA A 34 -4.69 9.46 23.61
N GLU A 35 -4.93 9.55 24.93
CA GLU A 35 -6.20 9.12 25.53
C GLU A 35 -7.40 9.90 24.98
N ARG A 36 -7.29 11.23 24.89
CA ARG A 36 -8.36 12.06 24.30
C ARG A 36 -8.61 11.72 22.82
N ALA A 37 -7.55 11.48 22.06
CA ALA A 37 -7.67 11.09 20.67
C ALA A 37 -8.42 9.75 20.51
N ILE A 38 -8.12 8.75 21.34
CA ILE A 38 -8.86 7.47 21.35
C ILE A 38 -10.36 7.68 21.61
N GLU A 39 -10.70 8.50 22.61
CA GLU A 39 -12.08 8.80 22.96
C GLU A 39 -12.81 9.57 21.84
N GLU A 40 -12.10 10.36 21.05
CA GLU A 40 -12.64 11.07 19.90
C GLU A 40 -12.83 10.16 18.67
N TYR A 41 -11.88 9.25 18.40
CA TYR A 41 -11.92 8.39 17.22
C TYR A 41 -13.04 7.35 17.30
N ARG A 42 -13.23 6.74 18.48
CA ARG A 42 -14.21 5.66 18.68
C ARG A 42 -15.63 6.03 18.21
N PRO A 43 -16.25 7.14 18.64
CA PRO A 43 -17.59 7.50 18.15
C PRO A 43 -17.60 7.83 16.66
N GLN A 44 -16.52 8.40 16.11
CA GLN A 44 -16.44 8.69 14.68
C GLN A 44 -16.40 7.40 13.84
N LEU A 45 -15.56 6.44 14.22
CA LEU A 45 -15.47 5.13 13.57
C LEU A 45 -16.80 4.37 13.67
N LEU A 46 -17.45 4.39 14.83
CA LEU A 46 -18.77 3.77 15.01
C LEU A 46 -19.85 4.42 14.15
N ASN A 47 -19.86 5.75 14.05
CA ASN A 47 -20.83 6.47 13.22
C ASN A 47 -20.61 6.17 11.75
N ILE A 48 -19.36 6.26 11.26
CA ILE A 48 -19.03 5.93 9.87
C ILE A 48 -19.39 4.47 9.58
N SER A 49 -19.05 3.53 10.47
CA SER A 49 -19.41 2.12 10.29
C SER A 49 -20.92 1.89 10.20
N LYS A 50 -21.74 2.65 10.92
CA LYS A 50 -23.21 2.54 10.84
C LYS A 50 -23.73 3.12 9.52
N GLU A 51 -23.24 4.30 9.15
CA GLU A 51 -23.63 4.94 7.89
C GLU A 51 -23.26 4.06 6.68
N LEU A 52 -22.10 3.39 6.71
CA LEU A 52 -21.66 2.44 5.67
C LEU A 52 -22.57 1.22 5.49
N GLN A 53 -23.50 0.95 6.42
CA GLN A 53 -24.51 -0.11 6.25
C GLN A 53 -25.72 0.36 5.44
N ASN A 54 -25.87 1.68 5.23
CA ASN A 54 -26.96 2.23 4.45
C ASN A 54 -26.69 2.05 2.94
N PRO A 55 -27.56 1.35 2.20
CA PRO A 55 -27.40 1.16 0.76
C PRO A 55 -27.62 2.43 -0.07
N ALA A 56 -28.18 3.50 0.52
CA ALA A 56 -28.50 4.75 -0.17
C ALA A 56 -27.52 5.90 0.16
N LEU A 57 -26.23 5.61 0.28
CA LEU A 57 -25.20 6.62 0.54
C LEU A 57 -24.91 7.47 -0.71
N ASP A 58 -24.81 8.78 -0.51
CA ASP A 58 -24.38 9.72 -1.55
C ASP A 58 -22.85 9.74 -1.72
N GLU A 59 -22.39 10.04 -2.93
CA GLU A 59 -20.96 10.07 -3.28
C GLU A 59 -20.20 11.12 -2.47
N GLN A 60 -20.80 12.28 -2.20
CA GLN A 60 -20.17 13.31 -1.38
C GLN A 60 -19.98 12.86 0.08
N GLN A 61 -20.89 12.03 0.59
CA GLN A 61 -20.78 11.47 1.93
C GLN A 61 -19.63 10.45 2.00
N LEU A 62 -19.48 9.61 0.97
CA LEU A 62 -18.38 8.64 0.88
C LEU A 62 -17.01 9.33 0.86
N VAL A 63 -16.85 10.43 0.10
CA VAL A 63 -15.63 11.25 0.10
C VAL A 63 -15.36 11.83 1.49
N THR A 64 -16.39 12.42 2.11
CA THR A 64 -16.27 13.00 3.46
C THR A 64 -15.85 11.96 4.51
N PHE A 65 -16.40 10.76 4.44
CA PHE A 65 -16.02 9.66 5.33
C PHE A 65 -14.60 9.20 5.10
N ARG A 66 -14.18 9.06 3.84
CA ARG A 66 -12.79 8.71 3.49
C ARG A 66 -11.80 9.71 4.09
N ASP A 67 -12.04 11.00 3.92
CA ASP A 67 -11.13 12.05 4.42
C ASP A 67 -11.03 12.01 5.96
N ARG A 68 -12.15 11.76 6.64
CA ARG A 68 -12.16 11.59 8.10
C ARG A 68 -11.39 10.35 8.54
N LEU A 69 -11.58 9.21 7.87
CA LEU A 69 -10.85 7.97 8.18
C LEU A 69 -9.34 8.13 7.96
N GLU A 70 -8.92 8.81 6.89
CA GLU A 70 -7.51 9.10 6.63
C GLU A 70 -6.90 10.00 7.73
N LEU A 71 -7.65 11.00 8.19
CA LEU A 71 -7.22 11.86 9.29
C LEU A 71 -7.05 11.07 10.59
N ILE A 72 -8.05 10.27 10.96
CA ILE A 72 -8.02 9.41 12.15
C ILE A 72 -6.83 8.46 12.08
N ARG A 73 -6.66 7.76 10.95
CA ARG A 73 -5.56 6.82 10.75
C ARG A 73 -4.19 7.51 10.89
N ALA A 74 -4.00 8.62 10.20
CA ALA A 74 -2.71 9.32 10.21
C ALA A 74 -2.36 9.84 11.62
N ASP A 75 -3.33 10.40 12.35
CA ASP A 75 -3.11 10.91 13.70
C ASP A 75 -2.91 9.77 14.71
N ALA A 76 -3.66 8.66 14.58
CA ALA A 76 -3.48 7.46 15.41
C ALA A 76 -2.09 6.84 15.24
N VAL A 77 -1.60 6.68 14.00
CA VAL A 77 -0.25 6.18 13.71
C VAL A 77 0.82 7.11 14.28
N LYS A 78 0.64 8.42 14.12
CA LYS A 78 1.57 9.42 14.64
C LYS A 78 1.67 9.35 16.17
N LEU A 79 0.53 9.29 16.86
CA LEU A 79 0.48 9.19 18.31
C LEU A 79 1.06 7.86 18.80
N SER A 80 0.73 6.75 18.14
CA SER A 80 1.29 5.42 18.46
C SER A 80 2.81 5.41 18.34
N THR A 81 3.35 6.00 17.27
CA THR A 81 4.80 6.09 17.05
C THR A 81 5.47 6.97 18.10
N SER A 82 4.83 8.07 18.50
CA SER A 82 5.38 8.96 19.54
C SER A 82 5.47 8.31 20.93
N LEU A 83 4.69 7.25 21.20
CA LEU A 83 4.76 6.48 22.45
C LEU A 83 5.92 5.48 22.49
N ALA A 84 6.61 5.24 21.37
CA ALA A 84 7.71 4.27 21.32
C ALA A 84 8.90 4.69 22.21
N ALA A 85 9.27 5.96 22.21
CA ALA A 85 10.37 6.46 23.03
C ALA A 85 10.05 6.41 24.55
N PRO A 86 8.89 6.89 25.03
CA PRO A 86 8.50 6.74 26.45
C PRO A 86 8.45 5.28 26.91
N ILE A 87 7.94 4.37 26.06
CA ILE A 87 7.92 2.94 26.36
C ILE A 87 9.36 2.39 26.49
N ALA A 88 10.27 2.79 25.59
CA ALA A 88 11.66 2.37 25.67
C ALA A 88 12.36 2.89 26.94
N GLU A 89 12.07 4.13 27.34
CA GLU A 89 12.61 4.73 28.56
C GLU A 89 12.14 3.99 29.82
N VAL A 90 10.83 3.72 29.95
CA VAL A 90 10.30 2.96 31.10
C VAL A 90 10.88 1.55 31.16
N ASN A 91 11.07 0.89 30.00
CA ASN A 91 11.74 -0.41 29.95
C ASN A 91 13.21 -0.34 30.38
N GLN A 92 13.92 0.72 30.02
CA GLN A 92 15.30 0.94 30.44
C GLN A 92 15.40 1.19 31.96
N GLN A 93 14.47 1.97 32.51
CA GLN A 93 14.36 2.18 33.97
C GLN A 93 14.08 0.86 34.68
N LEU A 94 13.14 0.05 34.17
CA LEU A 94 12.84 -1.28 34.71
C LEU A 94 14.05 -2.22 34.67
N ALA A 95 14.83 -2.18 33.57
CA ALA A 95 16.04 -2.97 33.42
C ALA A 95 17.15 -2.53 34.42
N SER A 96 17.21 -1.25 34.76
CA SER A 96 18.17 -0.72 35.74
C SER A 96 17.93 -1.20 37.17
N LEU A 97 16.68 -1.56 37.51
CA LEU A 97 16.32 -2.18 38.79
C LEU A 97 16.77 -3.65 38.90
N GLY A 98 17.28 -4.23 37.82
CA GLY A 98 17.69 -5.64 37.78
C GLY A 98 16.51 -6.63 37.70
N PRO A 99 16.82 -7.93 37.56
CA PRO A 99 15.79 -8.97 37.48
C PRO A 99 14.98 -9.02 38.77
N ALA A 100 13.69 -9.37 38.65
CA ALA A 100 12.85 -9.59 39.82
C ALA A 100 13.44 -10.74 40.67
N PRO A 101 13.37 -10.65 42.01
CA PRO A 101 13.87 -11.72 42.87
C PRO A 101 13.15 -13.04 42.59
N GLY A 102 13.89 -14.16 42.64
CA GLY A 102 13.30 -15.49 42.65
C GLY A 102 12.50 -15.72 43.94
N GLY A 103 11.63 -16.75 43.97
CA GLY A 103 10.64 -16.95 45.06
C GLY A 103 11.18 -17.07 46.50
N ASN A 104 12.49 -17.11 46.72
CA ASN A 104 13.13 -17.15 48.04
C ASN A 104 13.94 -15.88 48.38
N GLU A 105 14.02 -14.90 47.49
CA GLU A 105 14.73 -13.63 47.72
C GLU A 105 13.71 -12.50 47.96
N THR A 106 13.97 -11.66 48.96
CA THR A 106 13.09 -10.54 49.31
C THR A 106 13.72 -9.24 48.83
N GLU A 107 13.08 -8.57 47.87
CA GLU A 107 13.48 -7.24 47.40
C GLU A 107 13.17 -6.18 48.47
N PRO A 108 14.02 -5.13 48.65
CA PRO A 108 13.69 -4.03 49.54
C PRO A 108 12.37 -3.37 49.13
N SER A 109 11.51 -3.04 50.11
CA SER A 109 10.15 -2.54 49.85
C SER A 109 10.12 -1.33 48.91
N THR A 110 11.11 -0.44 48.99
CA THR A 110 11.23 0.74 48.13
C THR A 110 11.46 0.38 46.66
N VAL A 111 12.26 -0.66 46.38
CA VAL A 111 12.54 -1.11 45.00
C VAL A 111 11.34 -1.87 44.44
N ALA A 112 10.64 -2.65 45.28
CA ALA A 112 9.41 -3.31 44.90
C ALA A 112 8.28 -2.31 44.55
N ASP A 113 8.14 -1.22 45.33
CA ASP A 113 7.19 -0.14 45.04
C ASP A 113 7.53 0.58 43.71
N GLU A 114 8.81 0.93 43.50
CA GLU A 114 9.27 1.56 42.26
C GLU A 114 9.06 0.65 41.04
N ARG A 115 9.37 -0.64 41.14
CA ARG A 115 9.11 -1.63 40.09
C ARG A 115 7.63 -1.71 39.75
N ARG A 116 6.75 -1.72 40.76
CA ARG A 116 5.29 -1.76 40.56
C ARG A 116 4.80 -0.53 39.80
N ASP A 117 5.28 0.66 40.15
CA ASP A 117 4.86 1.92 39.54
C ASP A 117 5.36 2.04 38.09
N LEU A 118 6.58 1.57 37.80
CA LEU A 118 7.10 1.46 36.43
C LEU A 118 6.32 0.46 35.58
N LEU A 119 5.98 -0.71 36.13
CA LEU A 119 5.14 -1.70 35.44
C LEU A 119 3.73 -1.15 35.16
N ALA A 120 3.13 -0.42 36.09
CA ALA A 120 1.84 0.23 35.89
C ALA A 120 1.91 1.26 34.74
N SER A 121 2.99 2.05 34.69
CA SER A 121 3.24 3.03 33.64
C SER A 121 3.46 2.37 32.28
N LEU A 122 4.27 1.31 32.22
CA LEU A 122 4.50 0.52 31.01
C LEU A 122 3.21 -0.08 30.45
N ASN A 123 2.39 -0.66 31.33
CA ASN A 123 1.10 -1.23 30.96
C ASN A 123 0.13 -0.16 30.45
N ARG A 124 0.09 1.02 31.08
CA ARG A 124 -0.72 2.15 30.61
C ARG A 124 -0.29 2.61 29.22
N LEU A 125 1.01 2.88 29.02
CA LEU A 125 1.56 3.33 27.73
C LEU A 125 1.33 2.30 26.62
N SER A 126 1.62 1.03 26.90
CA SER A 126 1.43 -0.07 25.93
C SER A 126 -0.04 -0.26 25.58
N GLY A 127 -0.94 -0.15 26.57
CA GLY A 127 -2.38 -0.22 26.36
C GLY A 127 -2.95 0.94 25.55
N ILE A 128 -2.40 2.14 25.68
CA ILE A 128 -2.76 3.30 24.84
C ILE A 128 -2.25 3.09 23.41
N LYS A 129 -0.97 2.69 23.26
CA LYS A 129 -0.37 2.41 21.95
C LYS A 129 -1.18 1.35 21.20
N SER A 130 -1.50 0.24 21.85
CA SER A 130 -2.30 -0.84 21.27
C SER A 130 -3.68 -0.35 20.80
N ARG A 131 -4.36 0.48 21.59
CA ARG A 131 -5.67 1.05 21.20
C ARG A 131 -5.57 1.98 19.99
N LEU A 132 -4.51 2.78 19.89
CA LEU A 132 -4.25 3.62 18.71
C LEU A 132 -3.96 2.77 17.47
N ASP A 133 -3.15 1.71 17.60
CA ASP A 133 -2.86 0.78 16.51
C ASP A 133 -4.14 0.11 15.99
N VAL A 134 -5.01 -0.36 16.90
CA VAL A 134 -6.31 -0.93 16.54
C VAL A 134 -7.19 0.09 15.82
N GLY A 135 -7.28 1.33 16.33
CA GLY A 135 -8.07 2.38 15.69
C GLY A 135 -7.56 2.75 14.29
N ALA A 136 -6.23 2.75 14.08
CA ALA A 136 -5.64 2.98 12.76
C ALA A 136 -6.01 1.86 11.77
N VAL A 137 -5.97 0.60 12.22
CA VAL A 137 -6.36 -0.56 11.39
C VAL A 137 -7.85 -0.53 11.06
N GLU A 138 -8.71 -0.24 12.04
CA GLU A 138 -10.16 -0.11 11.81
C GLU A 138 -10.46 0.99 10.78
N ALA A 139 -9.80 2.15 10.89
CA ALA A 139 -9.97 3.25 9.95
C ALA A 139 -9.58 2.86 8.52
N GLU A 140 -8.46 2.16 8.35
CA GLU A 140 -7.98 1.64 7.05
C GLU A 140 -8.98 0.64 6.45
N GLN A 141 -9.46 -0.33 7.25
CA GLN A 141 -10.43 -1.31 6.79
C GLN A 141 -11.74 -0.66 6.31
N MET A 142 -12.22 0.36 7.02
CA MET A 142 -13.41 1.12 6.60
C MET A 142 -13.15 1.93 5.33
N ALA A 143 -11.97 2.52 5.18
CA ALA A 143 -11.59 3.25 3.97
C ALA A 143 -11.57 2.31 2.75
N GLY A 144 -11.09 1.07 2.94
CA GLY A 144 -11.13 0.04 1.91
C GLY A 144 -12.55 -0.39 1.51
N ARG A 145 -13.48 -0.46 2.47
CA ARG A 145 -14.90 -0.70 2.17
C ARG A 145 -15.53 0.44 1.36
N ILE A 146 -15.23 1.69 1.70
CA ILE A 146 -15.70 2.86 0.93
C ILE A 146 -15.22 2.77 -0.52
N ALA A 147 -13.93 2.47 -0.73
CA ALA A 147 -13.38 2.34 -2.07
C ALA A 147 -14.06 1.22 -2.87
N ALA A 148 -14.42 0.10 -2.22
CA ALA A 148 -15.17 -0.98 -2.84
C ALA A 148 -16.61 -0.56 -3.23
N ILE A 149 -17.29 0.22 -2.38
CA ILE A 149 -18.63 0.78 -2.67
C ILE A 149 -18.56 1.72 -3.89
N GLN A 150 -17.65 2.70 -3.86
CA GLN A 150 -17.46 3.66 -4.96
C GLN A 150 -17.15 2.95 -6.29
N ARG A 151 -16.34 1.89 -6.25
CA ARG A 151 -16.06 1.04 -7.42
C ARG A 151 -17.33 0.40 -7.96
N ASN A 152 -18.14 -0.22 -7.11
CA ASN A 152 -19.36 -0.91 -7.54
C ASN A 152 -20.35 0.10 -8.15
N SER A 153 -20.55 1.26 -7.52
CA SER A 153 -21.38 2.35 -8.05
C SER A 153 -20.86 2.87 -9.39
N PHE A 154 -19.54 2.97 -9.58
CA PHE A 154 -18.94 3.35 -10.86
C PHE A 154 -19.16 2.31 -11.95
N LEU A 155 -19.00 1.01 -11.62
CA LEU A 155 -19.25 -0.08 -12.56
C LEU A 155 -20.73 -0.14 -12.97
N GLU A 156 -21.66 -0.01 -12.02
CA GLU A 156 -23.10 0.08 -12.30
C GLU A 156 -23.42 1.23 -13.26
N ARG A 157 -22.86 2.43 -13.03
CA ARG A 157 -23.01 3.58 -13.93
C ARG A 157 -22.40 3.36 -15.32
N ILE A 158 -21.30 2.60 -15.42
CA ILE A 158 -20.71 2.21 -16.72
C ILE A 158 -21.67 1.30 -17.50
N PHE A 159 -22.39 0.39 -16.82
CA PHE A 159 -23.31 -0.53 -17.47
C PHE A 159 -24.70 0.08 -17.72
N GLU A 160 -25.09 1.13 -16.99
CA GLU A 160 -26.41 1.78 -17.12
C GLU A 160 -26.47 2.99 -18.08
N SER A 161 -25.35 3.62 -18.49
CA SER A 161 -25.40 4.90 -19.23
C SER A 161 -24.83 4.88 -20.66
N ASP A 162 -25.71 5.17 -21.63
CA ASP A 162 -25.43 5.58 -23.03
C ASP A 162 -24.76 6.97 -23.17
N ARG A 163 -23.99 7.45 -22.16
CA ARG A 163 -23.38 8.79 -22.16
C ARG A 163 -21.87 8.76 -22.40
N PRO A 164 -21.29 9.76 -23.09
CA PRO A 164 -19.85 9.78 -23.40
C PRO A 164 -18.98 9.90 -22.14
N ILE A 165 -18.17 8.86 -21.92
CA ILE A 165 -17.40 8.49 -20.71
C ILE A 165 -16.19 9.42 -20.42
N LEU A 166 -16.02 10.50 -21.17
CA LEU A 166 -14.84 11.38 -21.11
C LEU A 166 -15.23 12.85 -20.94
N SER A 167 -15.92 13.22 -19.86
CA SER A 167 -16.08 14.63 -19.49
C SER A 167 -14.86 15.11 -18.69
N PRO A 168 -14.08 16.09 -19.19
CA PRO A 168 -12.90 16.63 -18.50
C PRO A 168 -13.19 17.15 -17.08
N SER A 169 -14.43 17.56 -16.80
CA SER A 169 -14.87 18.09 -15.51
C SER A 169 -14.77 17.10 -14.35
N LEU A 170 -14.81 15.78 -14.59
CA LEU A 170 -14.63 14.77 -13.54
C LEU A 170 -13.18 14.69 -13.02
N TRP A 171 -12.21 15.18 -13.80
CA TRP A 171 -10.78 15.10 -13.47
C TRP A 171 -10.23 16.42 -12.90
N VAL A 172 -10.94 17.53 -13.08
CA VAL A 172 -10.50 18.86 -12.63
C VAL A 172 -10.59 18.98 -11.10
N ASP A 173 -11.54 18.30 -10.44
CA ASP A 173 -11.65 18.26 -8.97
C ASP A 173 -10.68 17.26 -8.31
N THR A 174 -10.01 16.41 -9.09
CA THR A 174 -9.03 15.42 -8.58
C THR A 174 -7.59 15.96 -8.49
N GLY A 175 -7.36 17.21 -8.88
CA GLY A 175 -6.02 17.81 -8.97
C GLY A 175 -5.26 17.90 -7.63
N ALA A 176 -5.96 18.15 -6.52
CA ALA A 176 -5.36 18.21 -5.19
C ALA A 176 -4.95 16.82 -4.65
N GLY A 177 -5.72 15.78 -4.99
CA GLY A 177 -5.38 14.39 -4.63
C GLY A 177 -4.14 13.89 -5.37
N ILE A 178 -3.99 14.28 -6.64
CA ILE A 178 -2.84 13.91 -7.48
C ILE A 178 -1.54 14.54 -6.97
N SER A 179 -1.55 15.80 -6.54
CA SER A 179 -0.34 16.46 -6.01
C SER A 179 0.09 15.90 -4.65
N LEU A 180 -0.86 15.62 -3.76
CA LEU A 180 -0.60 14.96 -2.49
C LEU A 180 -0.09 13.52 -2.69
N PHE A 181 -0.66 12.79 -3.64
CA PHE A 181 -0.18 11.46 -4.00
C PHE A 181 1.23 11.50 -4.60
N ALA A 182 1.51 12.44 -5.50
CA ALA A 182 2.83 12.62 -6.12
C ALA A 182 3.91 12.97 -5.08
N SER A 183 3.62 13.87 -4.14
CA SER A 183 4.55 14.22 -3.06
C SER A 183 4.82 13.05 -2.12
N ARG A 184 3.80 12.27 -1.76
CA ARG A 184 3.96 11.05 -0.95
C ARG A 184 4.77 9.97 -1.67
N LEU A 185 4.50 9.74 -2.96
CA LEU A 185 5.30 8.83 -3.79
C LEU A 185 6.75 9.29 -3.89
N GLY A 186 6.99 10.59 -4.08
CA GLY A 186 8.34 11.17 -4.09
C GLY A 186 9.08 10.95 -2.77
N GLY A 187 8.40 11.11 -1.63
CA GLY A 187 8.98 10.84 -0.31
C GLY A 187 9.32 9.36 -0.10
N LEU A 188 8.46 8.44 -0.52
CA LEU A 188 8.72 6.99 -0.45
C LEU A 188 9.91 6.59 -1.32
N PHE A 189 10.01 7.17 -2.52
CA PHE A 189 11.13 6.93 -3.42
C PHE A 189 12.44 7.47 -2.86
N ALA A 190 12.44 8.68 -2.29
CA ALA A 190 13.61 9.26 -1.63
C ALA A 190 14.09 8.41 -0.46
N ALA A 191 13.17 7.97 0.41
CA ALA A 191 13.51 7.09 1.52
C ALA A 191 14.09 5.73 1.07
N TRP A 192 13.49 5.12 0.04
CA TRP A 192 14.05 3.90 -0.57
C TRP A 192 15.44 4.13 -1.16
N TRP A 193 15.64 5.27 -1.83
CA TRP A 193 16.94 5.60 -2.43
C TRP A 193 18.02 5.79 -1.37
N ASP A 194 17.72 6.48 -0.27
CA ASP A 194 18.66 6.68 0.84
C ASP A 194 19.04 5.35 1.53
N GLU A 195 18.12 4.39 1.59
CA GLU A 195 18.35 3.05 2.13
C GLU A 195 19.23 2.18 1.21
N VAL A 196 19.01 2.27 -0.11
CA VAL A 196 19.60 1.35 -1.09
C VAL A 196 20.91 1.89 -1.69
N ALA A 197 21.02 3.20 -1.93
CA ALA A 197 22.18 3.81 -2.59
C ALA A 197 23.55 3.45 -1.96
N PRO A 198 23.69 3.30 -0.62
CA PRO A 198 24.98 2.95 -0.01
C PRO A 198 25.43 1.50 -0.23
N THR A 199 24.48 0.57 -0.44
CA THR A 199 24.75 -0.87 -0.47
C THR A 199 24.53 -1.49 -1.85
N ALA A 200 23.95 -0.74 -2.78
CA ALA A 200 23.57 -1.23 -4.09
C ALA A 200 24.74 -1.39 -5.06
N ASN A 201 24.71 -2.48 -5.83
CA ASN A 201 25.68 -2.75 -6.89
C ASN A 201 25.09 -2.39 -8.26
N PHE A 202 25.33 -1.15 -8.71
CA PHE A 202 24.85 -0.65 -10.00
C PHE A 202 25.29 -1.47 -11.22
N ARG A 203 26.38 -2.25 -11.12
CA ARG A 203 26.84 -3.10 -12.23
C ARG A 203 25.83 -4.21 -12.55
N THR A 204 25.02 -4.66 -11.60
CA THR A 204 24.02 -5.70 -11.86
C THR A 204 22.88 -5.21 -12.76
N LEU A 205 22.67 -3.89 -12.88
CA LEU A 205 21.69 -3.33 -13.81
C LEU A 205 22.06 -3.60 -15.27
N LEU A 206 23.35 -3.82 -15.57
CA LEU A 206 23.79 -4.26 -16.90
C LEU A 206 23.29 -5.66 -17.26
N LEU A 207 22.84 -6.45 -16.28
CA LEU A 207 22.22 -7.75 -16.54
C LEU A 207 20.82 -7.62 -17.14
N ILE A 208 20.13 -6.48 -16.97
CA ILE A 208 18.80 -6.23 -17.54
C ILE A 208 18.80 -6.42 -19.06
N PRO A 209 19.60 -5.68 -19.86
CA PRO A 209 19.61 -5.85 -21.31
C PRO A 209 20.11 -7.25 -21.73
N ILE A 210 20.99 -7.89 -20.96
CA ILE A 210 21.50 -9.24 -21.24
C ILE A 210 20.39 -10.28 -21.10
N PHE A 211 19.72 -10.33 -19.95
CA PHE A 211 18.61 -11.26 -19.70
C PHE A 211 17.40 -10.95 -20.59
N ALA A 212 17.07 -9.68 -20.81
CA ALA A 212 16.01 -9.29 -21.74
C ALA A 212 16.32 -9.74 -23.18
N SER A 213 17.58 -9.67 -23.60
CA SER A 213 18.00 -10.15 -24.92
C SER A 213 17.91 -11.67 -25.02
N ILE A 214 18.37 -12.42 -24.02
CA ILE A 214 18.29 -13.90 -23.99
C ILE A 214 16.83 -14.35 -24.06
N LEU A 215 15.99 -13.82 -23.17
CA LEU A 215 14.57 -14.15 -23.12
C LEU A 215 13.83 -13.69 -24.38
N GLY A 216 14.16 -12.50 -24.90
CA GLY A 216 13.59 -11.96 -26.14
C GLY A 216 13.93 -12.80 -27.37
N VAL A 217 15.19 -13.25 -27.50
CA VAL A 217 15.61 -14.18 -28.56
C VAL A 217 14.89 -15.52 -28.41
N GLY A 218 14.83 -16.07 -27.21
CA GLY A 218 14.06 -17.29 -26.91
C GLY A 218 12.60 -17.18 -27.34
N TYR A 219 11.96 -16.05 -27.05
CA TYR A 219 10.59 -15.77 -27.47
C TYR A 219 10.42 -15.62 -28.98
N VAL A 220 11.33 -14.92 -29.66
CA VAL A 220 11.28 -14.81 -31.12
C VAL A 220 11.45 -16.18 -31.79
N LEU A 221 12.35 -17.03 -31.27
CA LEU A 221 12.54 -18.40 -31.76
C LEU A 221 11.32 -19.26 -31.49
N LEU A 222 10.75 -19.22 -30.28
CA LEU A 222 9.53 -19.93 -29.92
C LEU A 222 8.35 -19.49 -30.79
N ARG A 223 8.17 -18.17 -30.96
CA ARG A 223 7.14 -17.59 -31.83
C ARG A 223 7.31 -18.01 -33.28
N ARG A 224 8.54 -18.00 -33.82
CA ARG A 224 8.84 -18.46 -35.17
C ARG A 224 8.57 -19.96 -35.32
N GLY A 225 8.91 -20.77 -34.32
CA GLY A 225 8.59 -22.20 -34.27
C GLY A 225 7.09 -22.46 -34.25
N LEU A 226 6.34 -21.79 -33.36
CA LEU A 226 4.89 -21.88 -33.28
C LEU A 226 4.20 -21.43 -34.57
N VAL A 227 4.66 -20.34 -35.18
CA VAL A 227 4.10 -19.83 -36.44
C VAL A 227 4.42 -20.78 -37.60
N ARG A 228 5.60 -21.40 -37.65
CA ARG A 228 5.91 -22.43 -38.65
C ARG A 228 5.08 -23.69 -38.46
N TRP A 229 4.91 -24.14 -37.22
CA TRP A 229 4.12 -25.33 -36.89
C TRP A 229 2.62 -25.12 -37.15
N THR A 230 2.10 -23.92 -36.86
CA THR A 230 0.69 -23.56 -37.13
C THR A 230 0.44 -23.08 -38.55
N ARG A 231 1.47 -22.90 -39.40
CA ARG A 231 1.31 -22.63 -40.84
C ARG A 231 0.94 -23.93 -41.58
N SER A 232 -0.21 -24.50 -41.24
CA SER A 232 -0.96 -25.30 -42.18
C SER A 232 -1.68 -24.35 -43.13
N ARG A 233 -1.04 -24.12 -44.30
CA ARG A 233 -1.57 -23.58 -45.57
C ARG A 233 -2.59 -22.42 -45.51
N PRO A 234 -2.26 -21.20 -45.96
CA PRO A 234 -3.28 -20.21 -46.24
C PRO A 234 -4.05 -20.62 -47.50
N ARG A 235 -5.35 -20.92 -47.38
CA ARG A 235 -6.30 -20.61 -48.44
C ARG A 235 -6.96 -19.30 -48.04
N GLU A 236 -6.56 -18.24 -48.73
CA GLU A 236 -7.29 -16.98 -48.79
C GLU A 236 -8.79 -17.27 -49.03
N GLN A 237 -9.66 -16.56 -48.30
CA GLN A 237 -11.13 -16.51 -48.47
C GLN A 237 -12.02 -17.54 -47.74
N GLN A 238 -11.63 -18.08 -46.58
CA GLN A 238 -12.61 -18.73 -45.69
C GLN A 238 -13.02 -17.79 -44.55
N ILE A 239 -14.34 -17.59 -44.41
CA ILE A 239 -14.95 -16.98 -43.22
C ILE A 239 -14.33 -17.67 -42.00
N PRO A 240 -13.77 -16.93 -41.03
CA PRO A 240 -13.03 -17.55 -39.92
C PRO A 240 -13.95 -18.44 -39.10
N ASN A 241 -13.65 -19.74 -39.06
CA ASN A 241 -14.29 -20.70 -38.15
C ASN A 241 -14.16 -20.22 -36.69
N ASP A 242 -15.13 -20.53 -35.83
CA ASP A 242 -15.17 -20.06 -34.43
C ASP A 242 -13.94 -20.50 -33.63
N LEU A 243 -13.44 -21.70 -33.92
CA LEU A 243 -12.16 -22.20 -33.39
C LEU A 243 -10.97 -21.30 -33.76
N ASN A 244 -10.92 -20.75 -34.97
CA ASN A 244 -9.84 -19.84 -35.39
C ASN A 244 -9.94 -18.48 -34.70
N ARG A 245 -11.16 -18.01 -34.41
CA ARG A 245 -11.41 -16.77 -33.66
C ARG A 245 -10.94 -16.92 -32.21
N LEU A 246 -11.30 -18.04 -31.56
CA LEU A 246 -10.83 -18.37 -30.21
C LEU A 246 -9.31 -18.51 -30.16
N TRP A 247 -8.72 -19.23 -31.13
CA TRP A 247 -7.28 -19.47 -31.14
C TRP A 247 -6.48 -18.16 -31.30
N ARG A 248 -7.01 -17.21 -32.08
CA ARG A 248 -6.44 -15.86 -32.22
C ARG A 248 -6.42 -15.11 -30.88
N ILE A 249 -7.54 -15.12 -30.14
CA ILE A 249 -7.63 -14.46 -28.83
C ILE A 249 -6.60 -15.05 -27.87
N PHE A 250 -6.58 -16.37 -27.73
CA PHE A 250 -5.66 -17.03 -26.81
C PHE A 250 -4.20 -16.81 -27.20
N ARG A 251 -3.85 -16.89 -28.49
CA ARG A 251 -2.48 -16.58 -28.95
C ARG A 251 -2.09 -15.15 -28.63
N ALA A 252 -3.00 -14.18 -28.80
CA ALA A 252 -2.75 -12.80 -28.46
C ALA A 252 -2.52 -12.64 -26.94
N LEU A 253 -3.35 -13.27 -26.11
CA LEU A 253 -3.20 -13.26 -24.65
C LEU A 253 -1.87 -13.87 -24.20
N ILE A 254 -1.54 -15.09 -24.63
CA ILE A 254 -0.25 -15.71 -24.31
C ILE A 254 0.91 -14.84 -24.77
N THR A 255 0.83 -14.29 -25.97
CA THR A 255 1.87 -13.42 -26.51
C THR A 255 2.08 -12.19 -25.61
N THR A 256 1.00 -11.54 -25.17
CA THR A 256 1.05 -10.39 -24.27
C THR A 256 1.63 -10.77 -22.91
N VAL A 257 1.16 -11.86 -22.30
CA VAL A 257 1.64 -12.33 -20.99
C VAL A 257 3.14 -12.66 -21.05
N VAL A 258 3.56 -13.44 -22.06
CA VAL A 258 4.96 -13.82 -22.23
C VAL A 258 5.83 -12.59 -22.49
N ALA A 259 5.39 -11.66 -23.33
CA ALA A 259 6.14 -10.43 -23.58
C ALA A 259 6.34 -9.59 -22.30
N LEU A 260 5.31 -9.48 -21.47
CA LEU A 260 5.39 -8.77 -20.19
C LEU A 260 6.31 -9.47 -19.20
N ILE A 261 6.27 -10.81 -19.11
CA ILE A 261 7.19 -11.59 -18.27
C ILE A 261 8.65 -11.39 -18.73
N ILE A 262 8.89 -11.37 -20.04
CA ILE A 262 10.22 -11.17 -20.61
C ILE A 262 10.76 -9.77 -20.32
N LEU A 263 9.89 -8.77 -20.23
CA LEU A 263 10.27 -7.42 -19.83
C LEU A 263 10.53 -7.34 -18.32
N TYR A 264 9.66 -7.95 -17.52
CA TYR A 264 9.65 -7.82 -16.07
C TYR A 264 10.69 -8.69 -15.36
N ALA A 265 10.84 -9.96 -15.74
CA ALA A 265 11.72 -10.91 -15.05
C ALA A 265 13.19 -10.47 -15.03
N PRO A 266 13.80 -9.99 -16.14
CA PRO A 266 15.15 -9.44 -16.14
C PRO A 266 15.33 -8.27 -15.18
N VAL A 267 14.36 -7.35 -15.17
CA VAL A 267 14.37 -6.16 -14.31
C VAL A 267 14.35 -6.59 -12.85
N ARG A 268 13.41 -7.45 -12.47
CA ARG A 268 13.30 -7.94 -11.09
C ARG A 268 14.55 -8.69 -10.64
N VAL A 269 15.09 -9.58 -11.48
CA VAL A 269 16.30 -10.37 -11.15
C VAL A 269 17.50 -9.45 -10.97
N ALA A 270 17.72 -8.49 -11.87
CA ALA A 270 18.83 -7.55 -11.78
C ALA A 270 18.76 -6.65 -10.53
N LEU A 271 17.55 -6.16 -10.20
CA LEU A 271 17.31 -5.38 -8.99
C LEU A 271 17.57 -6.23 -7.74
N LYS A 272 17.12 -7.50 -7.71
CA LYS A 272 17.34 -8.41 -6.57
C LYS A 272 18.82 -8.68 -6.34
N LEU A 273 19.54 -9.04 -7.41
CA LEU A 273 20.97 -9.33 -7.35
C LEU A 273 21.81 -8.09 -7.04
N GLY A 274 21.32 -6.90 -7.40
CA GLY A 274 21.98 -5.63 -7.11
C GLY A 274 21.75 -5.08 -5.71
N GLY A 275 20.96 -5.75 -4.88
CA GLY A 275 20.59 -5.22 -3.56
C GLY A 275 19.58 -4.08 -3.60
N PHE A 276 18.93 -3.84 -4.75
CA PHE A 276 17.93 -2.76 -4.90
C PHE A 276 16.55 -3.12 -4.35
N ILE A 277 16.29 -4.41 -4.10
CA ILE A 277 14.99 -4.88 -3.63
C ILE A 277 14.98 -4.96 -2.10
N THR A 278 14.26 -4.02 -1.48
CA THR A 278 13.76 -4.17 -0.11
C THR A 278 12.41 -4.91 -0.13
N PRO A 279 11.97 -5.57 0.97
CA PRO A 279 10.69 -6.27 1.01
C PRO A 279 9.51 -5.38 0.61
N ARG A 280 9.52 -4.11 1.03
CA ARG A 280 8.49 -3.12 0.66
C ARG A 280 8.52 -2.76 -0.82
N PHE A 281 9.71 -2.56 -1.38
CA PHE A 281 9.86 -2.23 -2.79
C PHE A 281 9.46 -3.40 -3.69
N ASP A 282 9.73 -4.65 -3.28
CA ASP A 282 9.30 -5.86 -4.01
C ASP A 282 7.78 -5.95 -4.13
N LEU A 283 7.06 -5.61 -3.06
CA LEU A 283 5.59 -5.58 -3.03
C LEU A 283 5.04 -4.55 -4.01
N ILE A 284 5.59 -3.33 -4.00
CA ILE A 284 5.18 -2.25 -4.93
C ILE A 284 5.46 -2.67 -6.37
N LEU A 285 6.67 -3.16 -6.66
CA LEU A 285 7.08 -3.58 -7.99
C LEU A 285 6.22 -4.74 -8.52
N THR A 286 5.85 -5.68 -7.65
CA THR A 286 4.93 -6.77 -7.99
C THR A 286 3.51 -6.27 -8.25
N ALA A 287 2.98 -5.42 -7.38
CA ALA A 287 1.64 -4.86 -7.50
C ALA A 287 1.47 -4.03 -8.79
N VAL A 288 2.47 -3.22 -9.14
CA VAL A 288 2.49 -2.45 -10.40
C VAL A 288 2.50 -3.39 -11.61
N PHE A 289 3.33 -4.45 -11.57
CA PHE A 289 3.37 -5.43 -12.65
C PHE A 289 2.02 -6.16 -12.83
N GLU A 290 1.42 -6.63 -11.74
CA GLU A 290 0.12 -7.31 -11.77
C GLU A 290 -1.00 -6.39 -12.27
N LEU A 291 -0.97 -5.11 -11.87
CA LEU A 291 -1.91 -4.10 -12.35
C LEU A 291 -1.80 -3.92 -13.87
N ILE A 292 -0.59 -3.71 -14.38
CA ILE A 292 -0.34 -3.55 -15.83
C ILE A 292 -0.75 -4.82 -16.57
N LEU A 293 -0.36 -5.99 -16.06
CA LEU A 293 -0.65 -7.29 -16.65
C LEU A 293 -2.16 -7.50 -16.78
N ALA A 294 -2.92 -7.34 -15.69
CA ALA A 294 -4.36 -7.55 -15.71
C ALA A 294 -5.08 -6.55 -16.62
N SER A 295 -4.71 -5.27 -16.55
CA SER A 295 -5.29 -4.21 -17.39
C SER A 295 -5.08 -4.49 -18.88
N LEU A 296 -3.87 -4.93 -19.26
CA LEU A 296 -3.55 -5.30 -20.64
C LEU A 296 -4.25 -6.59 -21.07
N ILE A 297 -4.43 -7.56 -20.19
CA ILE A 297 -5.23 -8.76 -20.49
C ILE A 297 -6.66 -8.37 -20.83
N TYR A 298 -7.31 -7.53 -20.00
CA TYR A 298 -8.66 -7.04 -20.26
C TYR A 298 -8.75 -6.25 -21.57
N TYR A 299 -7.82 -5.32 -21.80
CA TYR A 299 -7.73 -4.55 -23.04
C TYR A 299 -7.57 -5.45 -24.27
N VAL A 300 -6.63 -6.40 -24.25
CA VAL A 300 -6.34 -7.29 -25.39
C VAL A 300 -7.52 -8.23 -25.65
N LEU A 301 -8.14 -8.76 -24.60
CA LEU A 301 -9.33 -9.60 -24.72
C LEU A 301 -10.45 -8.82 -25.41
N ALA A 302 -10.75 -7.62 -24.92
CA ALA A 302 -11.75 -6.74 -25.48
C ALA A 302 -11.44 -6.35 -26.94
N LEU A 303 -10.19 -6.02 -27.25
CA LEU A 303 -9.72 -5.71 -28.61
C LEU A 303 -9.90 -6.87 -29.58
N ARG A 304 -9.65 -8.11 -29.14
CA ARG A 304 -9.74 -9.28 -30.01
C ARG A 304 -11.18 -9.77 -30.17
N VAL A 305 -12.01 -9.63 -29.13
CA VAL A 305 -13.45 -9.91 -29.19
C VAL A 305 -14.17 -8.90 -30.09
N SER A 306 -13.83 -7.61 -29.98
CA SER A 306 -14.46 -6.52 -30.76
C SER A 306 -13.88 -6.36 -32.17
N SER A 307 -12.62 -6.76 -32.41
CA SER A 307 -11.93 -6.78 -33.71
C SER A 307 -12.25 -5.57 -34.62
N PRO A 308 -11.90 -4.34 -34.21
CA PRO A 308 -12.15 -3.14 -35.01
C PRO A 308 -11.45 -3.23 -36.39
N GLY A 309 -12.12 -2.72 -37.42
CA GLY A 309 -11.69 -2.79 -38.82
C GLY A 309 -11.83 -4.15 -39.48
N ASN A 310 -12.23 -5.21 -38.75
CA ASN A 310 -12.35 -6.57 -39.27
C ASN A 310 -13.70 -7.23 -38.90
N PRO A 311 -14.82 -6.85 -39.54
CA PRO A 311 -16.16 -7.35 -39.22
C PRO A 311 -16.26 -8.88 -39.21
N ALA A 312 -15.56 -9.55 -40.14
CA ALA A 312 -15.56 -11.01 -40.25
C ALA A 312 -14.93 -11.75 -39.04
N TRP A 313 -14.23 -11.04 -38.15
CA TRP A 313 -13.57 -11.58 -36.96
C TRP A 313 -14.21 -11.13 -35.66
N ARG A 314 -15.26 -10.30 -35.70
CA ARG A 314 -16.00 -9.89 -34.49
C ARG A 314 -16.79 -11.08 -33.96
N ILE A 315 -16.69 -11.30 -32.66
CA ILE A 315 -17.49 -12.32 -31.96
C ILE A 315 -18.84 -11.74 -31.54
N ILE A 316 -18.84 -10.45 -31.19
CA ILE A 316 -20.02 -9.70 -30.78
C ILE A 316 -20.50 -8.78 -31.91
N ASN A 317 -21.81 -8.71 -32.10
CA ASN A 317 -22.41 -7.84 -33.12
C ASN A 317 -22.42 -6.39 -32.63
N LEU A 318 -21.35 -5.66 -32.93
CA LEU A 318 -21.19 -4.24 -32.60
C LEU A 318 -20.99 -3.41 -33.87
N GLY A 319 -21.51 -2.18 -33.84
CA GLY A 319 -21.13 -1.13 -34.79
C GLY A 319 -19.65 -0.78 -34.69
N GLU A 320 -19.05 -0.30 -35.79
CA GLU A 320 -17.60 -0.03 -35.88
C GLU A 320 -17.09 0.97 -34.81
N VAL A 321 -17.91 1.96 -34.48
CA VAL A 321 -17.59 2.95 -33.43
C VAL A 321 -17.56 2.30 -32.04
N ALA A 322 -18.50 1.40 -31.75
CA ALA A 322 -18.51 0.67 -30.48
C ALA A 322 -17.34 -0.33 -30.42
N ALA A 323 -17.05 -1.01 -31.52
CA ALA A 323 -15.96 -1.98 -31.62
C ALA A 323 -14.58 -1.37 -31.38
N SER A 324 -14.37 -0.12 -31.78
CA SER A 324 -13.11 0.62 -31.55
C SER A 324 -12.98 1.22 -30.15
N ARG A 325 -14.10 1.57 -29.50
CA ARG A 325 -14.10 2.17 -28.14
C ARG A 325 -14.07 1.14 -27.02
N LEU A 326 -14.75 0.00 -27.19
CA LEU A 326 -14.89 -1.04 -26.16
C LEU A 326 -13.55 -1.52 -25.55
N PRO A 327 -12.46 -1.69 -26.32
CA PRO A 327 -11.18 -2.15 -25.75
C PRO A 327 -10.60 -1.19 -24.73
N VAL A 328 -10.66 0.12 -25.02
CA VAL A 328 -10.16 1.15 -24.12
C VAL A 328 -10.98 1.20 -22.84
N LEU A 329 -12.31 1.12 -22.96
CA LEU A 329 -13.22 1.14 -21.81
C LEU A 329 -12.99 -0.07 -20.89
N VAL A 330 -12.91 -1.27 -21.46
CA VAL A 330 -12.66 -2.49 -20.70
C VAL A 330 -11.24 -2.49 -20.09
N GLY A 331 -10.25 -1.93 -20.79
CA GLY A 331 -8.91 -1.73 -20.25
C GLY A 331 -8.88 -0.79 -19.05
N ILE A 332 -9.57 0.35 -19.11
CA ILE A 332 -9.69 1.30 -18.00
C ILE A 332 -10.46 0.68 -16.83
N ALA A 333 -11.58 0.01 -17.09
CA ALA A 333 -12.35 -0.67 -16.05
C ALA A 333 -11.53 -1.76 -15.36
N GLY A 334 -10.74 -2.52 -16.12
CA GLY A 334 -9.79 -3.49 -15.59
C GLY A 334 -8.73 -2.85 -14.71
N LEU A 335 -8.15 -1.72 -15.14
CA LEU A 335 -7.17 -0.96 -14.37
C LEU A 335 -7.73 -0.44 -13.05
N VAL A 336 -8.94 0.11 -13.06
CA VAL A 336 -9.62 0.59 -11.84
C VAL A 336 -9.92 -0.58 -10.89
N SER A 337 -10.44 -1.69 -11.42
CA SER A 337 -10.81 -2.86 -10.62
C SER A 337 -9.61 -3.48 -9.91
N VAL A 338 -8.53 -3.76 -10.65
CA VAL A 338 -7.32 -4.38 -10.09
C VAL A 338 -6.50 -3.38 -9.28
N GLY A 339 -6.50 -2.11 -9.66
CA GLY A 339 -5.80 -1.06 -8.90
C GLY A 339 -6.29 -0.99 -7.46
N ASN A 340 -7.61 -1.07 -7.26
CA ASN A 340 -8.19 -1.07 -5.92
C ASN A 340 -7.80 -2.30 -5.08
N GLU A 341 -7.90 -3.50 -5.65
CA GLU A 341 -7.51 -4.75 -4.96
C GLU A 341 -6.04 -4.75 -4.53
N ARG A 342 -5.16 -4.23 -5.40
CA ARG A 342 -3.72 -4.14 -5.10
C ARG A 342 -3.41 -3.02 -4.12
N MET A 343 -4.16 -1.92 -4.15
CA MET A 343 -4.00 -0.83 -3.17
C MET A 343 -4.38 -1.29 -1.76
N LEU A 344 -5.43 -2.10 -1.62
CA LEU A 344 -5.81 -2.75 -0.36
C LEU A 344 -4.73 -3.73 0.12
N ALA A 345 -4.21 -4.58 -0.77
CA ALA A 345 -3.13 -5.50 -0.42
C ALA A 345 -1.81 -4.79 -0.05
N LEU A 346 -1.51 -3.65 -0.69
CA LEU A 346 -0.37 -2.81 -0.34
C LEU A 346 -0.57 -2.11 1.01
N ALA A 347 -1.79 -1.68 1.32
CA ALA A 347 -2.12 -1.15 2.65
C ALA A 347 -1.95 -2.24 3.73
N ASP A 348 -2.49 -3.44 3.52
CA ASP A 348 -2.33 -4.56 4.44
C ASP A 348 -0.84 -4.93 4.64
N ALA A 349 -0.05 -4.96 3.57
CA ALA A 349 1.36 -5.33 3.65
C ALA A 349 2.28 -4.22 4.21
N VAL A 350 1.87 -2.95 4.13
CA VAL A 350 2.61 -1.81 4.72
C VAL A 350 2.28 -1.65 6.21
N PHE A 351 1.09 -2.09 6.65
CA PHE A 351 0.59 -1.88 8.01
C PHE A 351 0.51 -3.13 8.89
N LEU A 352 0.73 -4.34 8.37
CA LEU A 352 0.95 -5.51 9.23
C LEU A 352 2.29 -5.35 9.97
N PRO A 353 2.29 -5.25 11.32
CA PRO A 353 3.53 -5.35 12.07
C PRO A 353 4.12 -6.73 11.79
N VAL A 354 5.38 -6.75 11.37
CA VAL A 354 6.22 -7.95 11.45
C VAL A 354 6.22 -8.34 12.92
N SER A 355 5.33 -9.26 13.28
CA SER A 355 5.39 -9.96 14.54
C SER A 355 6.65 -10.79 14.48
N TYR A 356 7.63 -10.37 15.27
CA TYR A 356 8.79 -11.16 15.58
C TYR A 356 8.31 -12.53 16.10
N THR A 357 8.85 -13.59 15.50
CA THR A 357 9.02 -14.85 16.23
C THR A 357 10.31 -14.75 17.02
#